data_AF-A0A2X2YF27-F1
#
_entry.id   AF-A0A2X2YF27-F1
#
_cell.length_a   1.000
_cell.length_b   1.000
_cell.length_c   1.000
_cell.angle_alpha   90.00
_cell.angle_beta   90.00
_cell.angle_gamma   90.00
#
_symmetry.space_group_name_H-M   'P 1'
#
loop_
_entity.id
_entity.type
_entity.pdbx_description
1 polymer ?
#
loop_
_entity_poly.entity_id
_entity_poly.type
_entity_poly.pdbx_seq_one_letter_code
_entity_poly.pdbx_strand_id
1 'polypeptide(L)' 'MDERKNEIGFVLSMIQNLCEEAQIALVAKELKGTLGVVIVDARDGKEYVMQKVGKTNA' A
#
# COMPACT_ATOMS: atom_id res chain seq x y z
N MET A 1 12.53 20.88 -14.78
CA MET A 1 11.85 19.68 -14.24
C MET A 1 11.06 20.16 -13.03
N ASP A 2 9.76 19.89 -12.98
CA ASP A 2 8.88 20.36 -11.89
C ASP A 2 9.31 19.71 -10.56
N GLU A 3 9.67 20.53 -9.57
CA GLU A 3 10.11 20.09 -8.23
C GLU A 3 9.14 19.08 -7.63
N ARG A 4 7.84 19.28 -7.84
CA ARG A 4 6.80 18.37 -7.36
C ARG A 4 6.90 16.97 -7.97
N LYS A 5 7.26 16.87 -9.24
CA LYS A 5 7.44 15.56 -9.90
C LYS A 5 8.64 14.80 -9.34
N ASN A 6 9.68 15.52 -8.93
CA ASN A 6 10.88 14.90 -8.35
C ASN A 6 10.60 14.33 -6.96
N GLU A 7 9.88 15.08 -6.12
CA GLU A 7 9.44 14.60 -4.81
C GLU A 7 8.57 13.34 -4.95
N ILE A 8 7.59 13.37 -5.85
CA ILE A 8 6.72 12.21 -6.10
C ILE A 8 7.55 11.02 -6.60
N GLY A 9 8.48 11.25 -7.53
CA GLY A 9 9.38 10.21 -8.04
C GLY A 9 10.23 9.58 -6.94
N PHE A 10 10.80 10.39 -6.05
CA PHE A 10 11.56 9.91 -4.90
C PHE A 10 10.70 9.00 -3.99
N VAL A 11 9.49 9.43 -3.66
CA VAL A 11 8.57 8.64 -2.82
C VAL A 11 8.16 7.33 -3.51
N LEU A 12 7.88 7.35 -4.81
CA LEU A 12 7.54 6.14 -5.57
C LEU A 12 8.69 5.13 -5.56
N SER A 13 9.93 5.57 -5.79
CA SER A 13 11.11 4.72 -5.71
C SER A 13 11.30 4.12 -4.32
N MET A 14 11.08 4.92 -3.27
CA MET A 14 11.15 4.43 -1.88
C MET A 14 10.09 3.36 -1.61
N ILE A 15 8.85 3.56 -2.06
CA ILE A 15 7.76 2.58 -1.91
C ILE A 15 8.10 1.28 -2.65
N GLN A 16 8.61 1.38 -3.88
CA GLN A 16 9.00 0.21 -4.68
C GLN A 16 10.08 -0.61 -3.96
N ASN A 17 11.14 0.04 -3.47
CA ASN A 17 12.22 -0.65 -2.75
C ASN A 17 11.70 -1.37 -1.50
N LEU A 18 10.83 -0.72 -0.72
CA LEU A 18 10.21 -1.34 0.46
C LEU A 18 9.35 -2.56 0.08
N CYS A 19 8.63 -2.49 -1.04
CA CYS A 19 7.83 -3.62 -1.54
C CYS A 19 8.71 -4.81 -1.91
N GLU A 20 9.82 -4.56 -2.61
CA GLU A 20 10.78 -5.60 -3.01
C GLU A 20 11.46 -6.25 -1.79
N GLU A 21 11.96 -5.44 -0.86
CA GLU A 21 12.65 -5.92 0.35
C GLU A 21 11.73 -6.76 1.26
N ALA A 22 10.49 -6.32 1.44
CA ALA A 22 9.52 -7.02 2.27
C ALA A 22 8.80 -8.16 1.54
N GLN A 23 9.03 -8.34 0.24
CA GLN A 23 8.32 -9.28 -0.63
C GLN A 23 6.80 -9.08 -0.59
N ILE A 24 6.36 -7.83 -0.72
CA ILE A 24 4.95 -7.45 -0.76
C ILE A 24 4.62 -6.69 -2.05
N ALA A 25 3.34 -6.63 -2.40
CA ALA A 25 2.82 -5.78 -3.48
C ALA A 25 1.66 -4.91 -3.00
N LEU A 26 1.57 -3.68 -3.53
CA LEU A 26 0.43 -2.78 -3.32
C LEU A 26 -0.52 -2.89 -4.52
N VAL A 27 -1.74 -3.38 -4.30
CA VAL A 27 -2.71 -3.66 -5.36
C VAL A 27 -3.99 -2.88 -5.12
N ALA A 28 -4.47 -2.15 -6.13
CA ALA A 28 -5.78 -1.51 -6.09
C ALA A 28 -6.89 -2.58 -6.17
N LYS A 29 -7.78 -2.62 -5.18
CA LYS A 29 -8.84 -3.63 -5.07
C LYS A 29 -10.09 -3.04 -4.44
N GLU A 30 -11.25 -3.53 -4.85
CA GLU A 30 -12.52 -3.20 -4.18
C GLU A 30 -12.69 -4.06 -2.92
N LEU A 31 -12.95 -3.39 -1.79
CA LEU A 31 -13.18 -3.97 -0.48
C LEU A 31 -14.54 -3.51 0.03
N LYS A 32 -15.53 -4.42 0.10
CA LYS A 32 -16.87 -4.12 0.61
C LYS A 32 -17.51 -2.87 -0.03
N GLY A 33 -17.39 -2.71 -1.36
CA GLY A 33 -17.92 -1.56 -2.10
C GLY A 33 -17.04 -0.31 -2.09
N THR A 34 -15.85 -0.36 -1.48
CA THR A 34 -14.91 0.77 -1.43
C THR A 34 -13.60 0.41 -2.13
N LEU A 35 -13.17 1.22 -3.10
CA LEU A 35 -11.86 1.04 -3.74
C LEU A 35 -10.75 1.43 -2.76
N GLY A 36 -9.77 0.54 -2.59
CA GLY A 36 -8.64 0.75 -1.69
C GLY A 36 -7.35 0.12 -2.20
N VAL A 37 -6.30 0.23 -1.41
CA VAL A 37 -5.00 -0.41 -1.66
C VAL A 37 -4.84 -1.56 -0.67
N VAL A 38 -4.62 -2.77 -1.21
CA VAL A 38 -4.35 -4.00 -0.46
C VAL A 38 -2.87 -4.31 -0.53
N ILE A 39 -2.30 -4.75 0.57
CA ILE A 39 -0.92 -5.28 0.64
C ILE A 39 -1.03 -6.79 0.44
N VAL A 40 -0.35 -7.33 -0.58
CA VAL A 40 -0.30 -8.76 -0.87
C VAL A 40 1.09 -9.29 -0.51
N ASP A 41 1.18 -10.30 0.35
CA ASP A 41 2.43 -10.99 0.65
C ASP A 41 2.77 -12.00 -0.46
N ALA A 42 3.92 -11.83 -1.11
CA ALA A 42 4.31 -12.69 -2.24
C ALA A 42 4.73 -14.10 -1.80
N ARG A 43 4.97 -14.35 -0.51
CA ARG A 43 5.44 -15.64 0.02
C ARG A 43 4.30 -16.64 0.20
N ASP A 44 3.13 -16.17 0.62
CA ASP A 44 1.97 -17.01 0.93
C ASP A 44 0.65 -16.53 0.28
N GLY A 45 0.67 -15.40 -0.42
CA GLY A 45 -0.49 -14.82 -1.08
C GLY A 45 -1.50 -14.17 -0.12
N LYS A 46 -1.18 -14.01 1.17
CA LYS A 46 -2.11 -13.37 2.11
C LYS A 46 -2.26 -11.89 1.82
N GLU A 47 -3.49 -11.41 2.02
CA GLU A 47 -3.87 -10.03 1.81
C GLU A 47 -4.03 -9.31 3.15
N TYR A 48 -3.49 -8.10 3.24
CA TYR A 48 -3.55 -7.23 4.40
C TYR A 48 -4.12 -5.87 4.00
N VAL A 49 -4.86 -5.27 4.91
CA VAL A 49 -5.48 -3.95 4.72
C VAL A 49 -5.16 -3.06 5.90
N MET A 50 -4.73 -1.82 5.64
CA MET A 50 -4.62 -0.82 6.69
C MET A 50 -6.01 -0.28 7.01
N GLN A 51 -6.65 -0.80 8.04
CA GLN A 51 -7.88 -0.24 8.56
C GLN A 51 -7.57 0.74 9.68
N LYS A 52 -8.15 1.94 9.60
CA LYS A 52 -8.18 2.85 10.75
C LYS A 52 -8.97 2.15 11.85
N VAL A 53 -8.31 1.80 12.95
CA VAL A 53 -8.99 1.31 14.16
C VAL A 53 -9.85 2.47 14.66
N GLY A 54 -11.14 2.46 14.34
CA GLY A 54 -12.11 3.29 15.04
C GLY A 54 -12.08 2.85 16.51
N LYS A 55 -12.08 3.80 17.46
CA LYS A 55 -12.29 3.47 18.87
C LYS A 55 -13.53 2.58 18.96
N THR A 56 -13.33 1.30 19.26
CA THR A 56 -14.41 0.39 19.59
C THR A 56 -14.98 0.90 20.90
N ASN A 57 -16.15 1.55 20.84
CA ASN A 57 -17.00 1.64 22.02
C ASN A 57 -17.53 0.22 22.24
N ALA A 58 -16.83 -0.53 23.08
CA ALA A 58 -17.29 -1.78 23.68
C ALA A 58 -17.28 -1.59 25.19
#